data_AF-A0AAV9EH97-F1
#
_entry.id   AF-A0AAV9EH97-F1
#
_cell.length_a   1.000
_cell.length_b   1.000
_cell.length_c   1.000
_cell.angle_alpha   90.00
_cell.angle_beta   90.00
_cell.angle_gamma   90.00
#
_symmetry.space_group_name_H-M   'P 1'
#
loop_
_entity.id
_entity.type
_entity.pdbx_description
1 polymer ?
#
loop_
_entity_poly.entity_id
_entity_poly.type
_entity_poly.pdbx_seq_one_letter_code
_entity_poly.pdbx_strand_id
1 'polypeptide(L)'
;MKVGPLPPHVRDPRRGQRPTERLLGLDPVNRSYRYEIVENNKGFGRNEAKIREVDGLNGCDCVIEWSFAAEPVEGYDEVRFVVRVGELVAEMAERVGPLERL
;
A
#
# COMPACT_ATOMS: atom_id res chain seq x y z
N MET A 1 26.97 -4.55 0.12
CA MET A 1 26.86 -5.56 1.20
C MET A 1 25.46 -6.14 1.16
N LYS A 2 25.31 -7.45 0.93
CA LYS A 2 24.01 -8.14 1.02
C LYS A 2 23.93 -8.74 2.42
N VAL A 3 23.02 -8.23 3.25
CA VAL A 3 22.76 -8.81 4.57
C VAL A 3 21.98 -10.09 4.33
N GLY A 4 22.47 -11.23 4.84
CA GLY A 4 21.76 -12.50 4.74
C GLY A 4 20.49 -12.50 5.61
N PRO A 5 19.57 -13.46 5.40
CA PRO A 5 18.37 -13.56 6.20
C PRO A 5 18.70 -13.72 7.69
N LEU A 6 17.98 -13.00 8.55
CA LEU A 6 18.17 -13.07 10.00
C LEU A 6 17.81 -14.48 10.52
N PRO A 7 18.55 -15.01 11.52
CA PRO A 7 18.21 -16.28 12.14
C PRO A 7 16.79 -16.27 12.73
N PRO A 8 16.07 -17.40 12.72
CA PRO A 8 14.64 -17.47 13.09
C PRO A 8 14.32 -17.03 14.53
N HIS A 9 15.33 -16.90 15.40
CA HIS A 9 15.19 -16.51 16.81
C HIS A 9 15.48 -15.03 17.06
N VAL A 10 16.06 -14.33 16.06
CA VAL A 10 16.35 -12.91 16.16
C VAL A 10 15.08 -12.17 15.75
N ARG A 11 14.41 -11.52 16.71
CA ARG A 11 13.35 -10.56 16.38
C ARG A 11 13.99 -9.45 15.56
N ASP A 12 13.55 -9.28 14.32
CA ASP A 12 13.89 -8.10 13.55
C ASP A 12 13.43 -6.87 14.36
N PRO A 13 14.34 -5.96 14.76
CA PRO A 13 13.96 -4.79 15.56
C PRO A 13 12.96 -3.88 14.83
N ARG A 14 12.80 -4.04 13.51
CA ARG A 14 11.85 -3.31 12.69
C ARG A 14 10.46 -3.96 12.69
N ARG A 15 10.32 -5.20 13.16
CA ARG A 15 9.03 -5.92 13.23
C ARG A 15 8.10 -5.17 14.21
N GLY A 16 7.02 -4.59 13.68
CA GLY A 16 6.09 -3.75 14.44
C GLY A 16 6.28 -2.24 14.25
N GLN A 17 7.34 -1.80 13.58
CA GLN A 17 7.50 -0.40 13.17
C GLN A 17 6.54 -0.08 12.04
N ARG A 18 5.80 1.03 12.15
CA ARG A 18 4.97 1.53 11.05
C ARG A 18 5.88 2.10 9.96
N PRO A 19 5.58 1.87 8.67
CA PRO A 19 6.29 2.55 7.61
C PRO A 19 6.05 4.06 7.70
N THR A 20 7.08 4.84 7.38
CA THR A 20 6.95 6.28 7.21
C THR A 20 6.68 6.55 5.74
N GLU A 21 5.63 7.31 5.45
CA GLU A 21 5.19 7.63 4.09
C GLU A 21 5.28 9.15 3.87
N ARG A 22 5.71 9.55 2.67
CA ARG A 22 5.74 10.95 2.23
C ARG A 22 4.73 11.16 1.12
N LEU A 23 3.85 12.14 1.29
CA LEU A 23 2.91 12.57 0.26
C LEU A 23 3.68 13.26 -0.88
N LEU A 24 3.51 12.77 -2.10
CA LEU A 24 4.12 13.30 -3.33
C LEU A 24 3.17 14.22 -4.10
N GLY A 25 1.87 14.01 -3.97
CA GLY A 25 0.87 14.86 -4.61
C GLY A 25 -0.55 14.46 -4.23
N LEU A 26 -1.43 15.45 -4.23
CA LEU A 26 -2.86 15.30 -3.98
C LEU A 26 -3.62 15.91 -5.16
N ASP A 27 -4.58 15.17 -5.70
CA ASP A 27 -5.46 15.59 -6.77
C ASP A 27 -6.92 15.36 -6.33
N PRO A 28 -7.55 16.39 -5.73
CA PRO A 28 -8.92 16.29 -5.24
C PRO A 28 -9.95 16.09 -6.35
N VAL A 29 -9.68 16.60 -7.57
CA VAL A 29 -10.61 16.50 -8.70
C VAL A 29 -10.73 15.05 -9.15
N ASN A 30 -9.60 14.35 -9.24
CA ASN A 30 -9.57 12.93 -9.59
C ASN A 30 -9.62 12.00 -8.37
N ARG A 31 -9.96 12.52 -7.18
CA ARG A 31 -10.04 11.79 -5.90
C ARG A 31 -8.84 10.86 -5.68
N SER A 32 -7.64 11.39 -5.89
CA SER A 32 -6.41 10.58 -5.85
C SER A 32 -5.26 11.27 -5.15
N TYR A 33 -4.34 10.47 -4.61
CA TYR A 33 -3.07 10.95 -4.09
C TYR A 33 -1.95 9.98 -4.40
N ARG A 34 -0.72 10.50 -4.43
CA ARG A 34 0.51 9.73 -4.62
C ARG A 34 1.42 9.88 -3.42
N TYR A 35 2.14 8.83 -3.09
CA TYR A 35 3.05 8.80 -1.96
C TYR A 35 4.22 7.83 -2.21
N GLU A 36 5.29 8.02 -1.45
CA GLU A 36 6.42 7.09 -1.37
C GLU A 36 6.61 6.62 0.07
N ILE A 37 7.09 5.40 0.23
CA ILE A 37 7.56 4.87 1.51
C ILE A 37 9.01 5.31 1.69
N VAL A 38 9.26 6.16 2.69
CA VAL A 38 10.60 6.71 2.96
C VAL A 38 11.39 5.89 3.98
N GLU A 39 10.70 5.17 4.86
CA GLU A 39 11.30 4.23 5.81
C GLU A 39 10.40 3.01 5.96
N ASN A 40 10.97 1.80 5.92
CA ASN A 40 10.19 0.59 6.18
C ASN A 40 10.98 -0.54 6.84
N ASN A 41 10.21 -1.47 7.41
CA ASN A 41 10.65 -2.68 8.09
C ASN A 41 10.58 -3.97 7.26
N LYS A 42 10.15 -3.88 6.01
CA LYS A 42 9.83 -4.99 5.11
C LYS A 42 10.74 -5.10 3.88
N GLY A 43 11.79 -4.27 3.77
CA GLY A 43 12.68 -4.27 2.62
C GLY A 43 12.07 -3.70 1.33
N PHE A 44 11.07 -2.82 1.42
CA PHE A 44 10.67 -2.05 0.22
C PHE A 44 11.84 -1.16 -0.23
N GLY A 45 12.25 -1.30 -1.49
CA GLY A 45 13.18 -0.39 -2.15
C GLY A 45 12.49 0.90 -2.57
N ARG A 46 12.90 1.51 -3.69
CA ARG A 46 12.15 2.65 -4.25
C ARG A 46 10.71 2.23 -4.55
N ASN A 47 9.77 2.97 -4.01
CA ASN A 47 8.34 2.70 -4.11
C ASN A 47 7.62 4.03 -4.35
N GLU A 48 6.78 4.07 -5.37
CA GLU A 48 5.76 5.10 -5.54
C GLU A 48 4.42 4.41 -5.65
N ALA A 49 3.46 4.83 -4.84
CA ALA A 49 2.12 4.32 -4.83
C ALA A 49 1.12 5.44 -5.10
N LYS A 50 0.01 5.08 -5.74
CA LYS A 50 -1.13 5.94 -5.99
C LYS A 50 -2.39 5.24 -5.55
N ILE A 51 -3.18 5.93 -4.72
CA ILE A 51 -4.54 5.53 -4.35
C ILE A 51 -5.51 6.49 -5.03
N ARG A 52 -6.60 5.95 -5.59
CA ARG A 52 -7.69 6.73 -6.15
C ARG A 52 -9.05 6.07 -5.92
N GLU A 53 -10.07 6.91 -5.82
CA GLU A 53 -11.48 6.47 -5.83
C GLU A 53 -12.04 6.58 -7.24
N VAL A 54 -12.53 5.47 -7.78
CA VAL A 54 -13.23 5.43 -9.08
C VAL A 54 -14.68 5.03 -8.89
N ASP A 55 -15.55 5.50 -9.78
CA ASP A 55 -16.94 5.07 -9.79
C ASP A 55 -16.98 3.59 -10.19
N GLY A 56 -17.73 2.77 -9.46
CA GLY A 56 -17.91 1.38 -9.86
C GLY A 56 -18.92 1.23 -11.01
N LEU A 57 -19.13 0.00 -11.45
CA LEU A 57 -19.75 -0.30 -12.75
C LEU A 57 -21.18 0.22 -12.90
N ASN A 58 -21.88 0.44 -11.79
CA ASN A 58 -23.27 0.92 -11.78
C ASN A 58 -23.40 2.41 -11.41
N GLY A 59 -22.29 3.10 -11.11
CA GLY A 59 -22.27 4.50 -10.66
C GLY A 59 -22.85 4.75 -9.26
N CYS A 60 -23.35 3.70 -8.60
CA CYS A 60 -23.91 3.74 -7.26
C CYS A 60 -22.87 3.32 -6.19
N ASP A 61 -21.81 2.64 -6.59
CA ASP A 61 -20.70 2.22 -5.76
C ASP A 61 -19.40 2.99 -6.06
N CYS A 62 -18.47 2.95 -5.10
CA CYS A 62 -17.11 3.45 -5.25
C CYS A 62 -16.13 2.28 -5.14
N VAL A 63 -15.07 2.32 -5.94
CA VAL A 63 -13.99 1.35 -5.92
C VAL A 63 -12.70 2.06 -5.55
N ILE A 64 -11.96 1.48 -4.61
CA ILE A 64 -10.60 1.94 -4.28
C ILE A 64 -9.64 1.23 -5.22
N GLU A 65 -8.94 1.99 -6.05
CA GLU A 65 -7.80 1.49 -6.81
C GLU A 65 -6.50 1.89 -6.13
N TRP A 66 -5.65 0.89 -5.89
CA TRP A 66 -4.29 1.08 -5.41
C TRP A 66 -3.30 0.54 -6.46
N SER A 67 -2.56 1.45 -7.07
CA SER A 67 -1.47 1.14 -8.00
C SER A 67 -0.12 1.47 -7.39
N PHE A 68 0.93 0.77 -7.79
CA PHE A 68 2.28 1.02 -7.30
C PHE A 68 3.34 0.64 -8.33
N ALA A 69 4.46 1.34 -8.28
CA ALA A 69 5.73 0.92 -8.86
C ALA A 69 6.69 0.65 -7.71
N ALA A 70 7.15 -0.60 -7.56
CA ALA A 70 8.02 -1.00 -6.47
C ALA A 70 9.16 -1.89 -6.99
N GLU A 71 10.36 -1.69 -6.46
CA GLU A 71 11.41 -2.70 -6.56
C GLU A 71 11.00 -4.00 -5.84
N PRO A 72 11.58 -5.16 -6.22
CA PRO A 72 11.30 -6.43 -5.56
C PRO A 72 11.39 -6.32 -4.03
N VAL A 73 10.31 -6.71 -3.36
CA VAL A 73 10.18 -6.59 -1.91
C VAL A 73 10.78 -7.85 -1.28
N GLU A 74 11.71 -7.67 -0.35
CA GLU A 74 12.34 -8.81 0.31
C GLU A 74 11.30 -9.71 1.00
N GLY A 75 11.37 -11.02 0.72
CA GLY A 75 10.45 -12.01 1.28
C GLY A 75 9.09 -12.12 0.58
N TYR A 76 8.84 -11.36 -0.48
CA TYR A 76 7.67 -11.50 -1.34
C TYR A 76 8.07 -11.78 -2.79
N ASP A 77 7.40 -12.72 -3.43
CA ASP A 77 7.25 -12.69 -4.89
C ASP A 77 6.15 -11.70 -5.27
N GLU A 78 6.16 -11.25 -6.53
CA GLU A 78 5.24 -10.23 -7.04
C GLU A 78 3.77 -10.62 -6.83
N VAL A 79 3.40 -11.87 -7.14
CA VAL A 79 2.02 -12.35 -7.04
C VAL A 79 1.55 -12.32 -5.60
N ARG A 80 2.35 -12.83 -4.66
CA ARG A 80 2.03 -12.78 -3.22
C ARG A 80 1.96 -11.35 -2.71
N PHE A 81 2.80 -10.45 -3.24
CA PHE A 81 2.75 -9.05 -2.85
C PHE A 81 1.46 -8.39 -3.31
N VAL A 82 1.07 -8.58 -4.57
CA VAL A 82 -0.19 -8.07 -5.13
C VAL A 82 -1.40 -8.60 -4.36
N VAL A 83 -1.43 -9.88 -4.04
CA VAL A 83 -2.50 -10.47 -3.21
C VAL A 83 -2.56 -9.79 -1.85
N ARG A 84 -1.41 -9.57 -1.19
CA ARG A 84 -1.37 -8.90 0.12
C ARG A 84 -1.84 -7.44 0.05
N VAL A 85 -1.49 -6.71 -1.01
CA VAL A 85 -2.00 -5.34 -1.21
C VAL A 85 -3.51 -5.36 -1.45
N GLY A 86 -4.01 -6.34 -2.21
CA GLY A 86 -5.45 -6.53 -2.44
C GLY A 86 -6.24 -6.76 -1.14
N GLU A 87 -5.72 -7.58 -0.23
CA GLU A 87 -6.30 -7.77 1.11
C GLU A 87 -6.39 -6.45 1.90
N LEU A 88 -5.32 -5.63 1.86
CA LEU A 88 -5.31 -4.32 2.53
C LEU A 88 -6.33 -3.35 1.92
N VAL A 89 -6.51 -3.36 0.59
CA VAL A 89 -7.54 -2.55 -0.08
C VAL A 89 -8.93 -2.97 0.35
N ALA A 90 -9.20 -4.28 0.45
CA ALA A 90 -10.48 -4.79 0.92
C ALA A 90 -10.77 -4.36 2.37
N GLU A 91 -9.79 -4.52 3.28
CA GLU A 91 -9.90 -4.05 4.67
C GLU A 91 -10.17 -2.53 4.75
N MET A 92 -9.56 -1.74 3.86
CA MET A 92 -9.82 -0.30 3.77
C MET A 92 -11.25 0.00 3.30
N ALA A 93 -11.72 -0.68 2.25
CA ALA A 93 -13.06 -0.48 1.72
C ALA A 93 -14.15 -0.79 2.77
N GLU A 94 -14.00 -1.88 3.54
CA GLU A 94 -14.91 -2.22 4.64
C GLU A 94 -14.95 -1.13 5.71
N ARG A 95 -13.80 -0.49 5.99
CA ARG A 95 -13.67 0.51 7.05
C ARG A 95 -14.19 1.89 6.66
N VAL A 96 -14.08 2.24 5.38
CA VAL A 96 -14.66 3.49 4.84
C VAL A 96 -16.19 3.43 4.87
N GLY A 97 -16.77 2.24 4.67
CA GLY A 97 -18.22 2.04 4.66
C GLY A 97 -18.91 2.76 3.48
N PRO A 98 -20.23 2.62 3.34
CA PRO A 98 -20.97 3.43 2.38
C PRO A 98 -20.88 4.90 2.80
N LEU A 99 -20.19 5.70 1.99
CA LEU A 99 -20.20 7.16 2.10
C LEU A 99 -21.64 7.63 1.89
N GLU A 100 -22.33 8.03 2.96
CA GLU A 100 -23.53 8.85 2.83
C GLU A 100 -23.11 10.13 2.10
N ARG A 101 -23.44 10.23 0.82
CA ARG A 101 -23.30 11.47 0.05
C ARG A 101 -24.22 12.50 0.71
N LEU A 102 -23.64 13.37 1.55
CA LEU A 102 -24.28 14.58 2.05
C LEU A 102 -24.59 15.56 0.91
#